data_AF-A0A367ILZ6-F1
#
_entry.id   AF-A0A367ILZ6-F1
#
_cell.length_a   1.000
_cell.length_b   1.000
_cell.length_c   1.000
_cell.angle_alpha   90.00
_cell.angle_beta   90.00
_cell.angle_gamma   90.00
#
_symmetry.space_group_name_H-M   'P 1'
#
loop_
_entity.id
_entity.type
_entity.pdbx_description
1 polymer ?
#
loop_
_entity_poly.entity_id
_entity_poly.type
_entity_poly.pdbx_seq_one_letter_code
_entity_poly.pdbx_strand_id
1 'polypeptide(L)'
;MAAQLYETTSGRLFHAGAVAVITVGLPARGKTHASRSLCRYMRWLGVSTEVFSVGNYRRERLGSLSEEWFDPHNEKAVQTRMKIADE
;
A
#
# COMPACT_ATOMS: atom_id res chain seq x y z
N MET A 1 31.29 -4.33 15.26
CA MET A 1 30.62 -3.07 15.58
C MET A 1 29.14 -3.35 15.75
N ALA A 2 28.56 -3.13 16.93
CA ALA A 2 27.12 -3.27 17.12
C ALA A 2 26.41 -2.16 16.33
N ALA A 3 25.37 -2.51 15.56
CA ALA A 3 24.56 -1.53 14.84
C ALA A 3 23.91 -0.57 15.85
N GLN A 4 23.94 0.72 15.53
CA GLN A 4 23.41 1.76 16.42
C GLN A 4 21.89 1.60 16.57
N LEU A 5 21.46 1.31 17.80
CA LEU A 5 20.06 1.12 18.19
C LEU A 5 19.38 2.49 18.25
N TYR A 6 18.74 2.92 17.17
CA TYR A 6 17.84 4.08 17.21
C TYR A 6 16.42 3.58 17.51
N GLU A 7 15.86 4.00 18.64
CA GLU A 7 14.46 3.77 18.98
C GLU A 7 13.57 4.67 18.11
N THR A 8 12.52 4.09 17.54
CA THR A 8 11.46 4.87 16.88
C THR A 8 10.52 5.46 17.92
N THR A 9 9.71 6.45 17.54
CA THR A 9 8.64 7.04 18.39
C THR A 9 7.65 6.00 18.95
N SER A 10 7.62 4.79 18.36
CA SER A 10 6.80 3.66 18.82
C SER A 10 7.45 2.78 19.90
N GLY A 11 8.67 3.11 20.35
CA GLY A 11 9.45 2.31 21.31
C GLY A 11 10.02 1.01 20.74
N ARG A 12 9.88 0.78 19.42
CA ARG A 12 10.51 -0.36 18.73
C ARG A 12 11.81 0.09 18.08
N LEU A 13 12.79 -0.79 18.14
CA LEU A 13 14.05 -0.63 17.39
C LEU A 13 13.71 -0.53 15.90
N PHE A 14 14.43 0.30 15.14
CA PHE A 14 14.17 0.46 13.70
C PHE A 14 14.26 -0.87 12.93
N HIS A 15 15.01 -1.84 13.47
CA HIS A 15 15.15 -3.20 12.95
C HIS A 15 14.22 -4.24 13.63
N ALA A 16 13.33 -3.81 14.54
CA ALA A 16 12.30 -4.63 15.19
C ALA A 16 10.86 -4.12 14.91
N GLY A 17 10.72 -3.03 14.15
CA GLY A 17 9.43 -2.47 13.73
C GLY A 17 8.90 -3.09 12.43
N ALA A 18 7.61 -2.88 12.14
CA ALA A 18 7.04 -3.14 10.83
C ALA A 18 7.30 -1.95 9.90
N VAL A 19 7.64 -2.22 8.64
CA VAL A 19 7.89 -1.18 7.63
C VAL A 19 6.76 -1.19 6.59
N ALA A 20 6.18 -0.02 6.32
CA ALA A 20 5.21 0.18 5.25
C ALA A 20 5.87 0.89 4.06
N VAL A 21 5.82 0.26 2.87
CA VAL A 21 6.31 0.86 1.62
C VAL A 21 5.11 1.36 0.81
N ILE A 22 4.99 2.68 0.68
CA ILE A 22 3.85 3.33 0.00
C ILE A 22 4.25 3.70 -1.43
N THR A 23 3.57 3.15 -2.43
CA THR A 23 3.80 3.52 -3.84
C THR A 23 2.86 4.64 -4.26
N VAL A 24 3.42 5.72 -4.82
CA VAL A 24 2.68 6.93 -5.23
C VAL A 24 2.86 7.15 -6.72
N GLY A 25 1.82 7.67 -7.39
CA GLY A 25 1.88 8.06 -8.79
C GLY A 25 0.57 7.83 -9.54
N LEU A 26 0.48 8.39 -10.75
CA LEU A 26 -0.70 8.31 -11.61
C LEU A 26 -1.06 6.87 -12.02
N PRO A 27 -2.31 6.61 -12.45
CA PRO A 27 -2.69 5.32 -13.02
C PRO A 27 -1.73 4.86 -14.13
N ALA A 28 -1.59 3.54 -14.29
CA ALA A 28 -0.70 2.91 -15.28
C ALA A 28 0.82 3.22 -15.16
N ARG A 29 1.30 3.81 -14.05
CA ARG A 29 2.74 4.07 -13.81
C ARG A 29 3.51 2.95 -13.11
N GLY A 30 3.15 1.68 -13.35
CA GLY A 30 3.92 0.53 -12.86
C GLY A 30 3.92 0.29 -11.33
N LYS A 31 3.14 1.04 -10.54
CA LYS A 31 3.08 0.90 -9.06
C LYS A 31 2.82 -0.54 -8.59
N THR A 32 1.84 -1.21 -9.19
CA THR A 32 1.49 -2.61 -8.87
C THR A 32 2.62 -3.56 -9.24
N HIS A 33 3.27 -3.34 -10.39
CA HIS A 33 4.41 -4.14 -10.82
C HIS A 33 5.59 -3.99 -9.85
N ALA A 34 5.94 -2.74 -9.48
CA ALA A 34 7.00 -2.44 -8.52
C ALA A 34 6.71 -3.09 -7.16
N SER A 35 5.50 -2.93 -6.61
CA SER A 35 5.11 -3.49 -5.31
C SER A 35 5.21 -5.03 -5.28
N ARG A 36 4.73 -5.70 -6.33
CA ARG A 36 4.81 -7.17 -6.44
C ARG A 36 6.25 -7.66 -6.64
N SER A 37 7.05 -6.94 -7.42
CA SER A 37 8.47 -7.27 -7.62
C SER A 37 9.28 -7.13 -6.33
N LEU A 38 9.05 -6.04 -5.59
CA LEU A 38 9.66 -5.79 -4.30
C LEU A 38 9.27 -6.87 -3.28
N CYS A 39 7.98 -7.18 -3.16
CA CYS A 39 7.50 -8.23 -2.27
C CYS A 39 8.14 -9.59 -2.58
N ARG A 40 8.22 -9.98 -3.85
CA ARG A 40 8.90 -11.23 -4.26
C ARG A 40 10.37 -11.23 -3.87
N TYR A 41 11.08 -10.13 -4.11
CA TYR A 41 12.49 -10.01 -3.76
C TYR A 41 12.72 -10.07 -2.24
N MET A 42 11.92 -9.37 -1.46
CA MET A 42 11.98 -9.40 0.00
C MET A 42 11.69 -10.79 0.56
N ARG A 43 10.66 -11.47 0.03
CA ARG A 43 10.36 -12.86 0.40
C ARG A 43 11.49 -13.81 0.02
N TRP A 44 12.15 -13.61 -1.12
CA TRP A 44 13.32 -14.39 -1.53
C TRP A 44 14.50 -14.20 -0.55
N LEU A 45 14.68 -13.00 -0.01
CA LEU A 45 15.66 -12.72 1.06
C LEU A 45 15.26 -13.26 2.44
N GLY A 46 14.07 -13.87 2.58
CA GLY A 46 13.57 -14.40 3.86
C GLY A 46 12.81 -13.36 4.71
N VAL A 47 12.49 -12.18 4.17
CA VAL A 47 11.73 -11.14 4.88
C VAL A 47 10.23 -11.35 4.65
N SER A 48 9.48 -11.57 5.73
CA SER A 48 8.01 -11.65 5.66
C SER A 48 7.43 -10.31 5.18
N THR A 49 6.83 -10.32 3.98
CA THR A 49 6.33 -9.13 3.30
C THR A 49 5.01 -9.44 2.62
N GLU A 50 4.08 -8.49 2.58
CA GLU A 50 2.78 -8.60 1.93
C GLU A 50 2.48 -7.36 1.08
N VAL A 51 1.60 -7.49 0.08
CA VAL A 51 1.17 -6.39 -0.79
C VAL A 51 -0.30 -6.08 -0.53
N PHE A 52 -0.55 -4.85 -0.06
CA PHE A 52 -1.89 -4.31 0.13
C PHE A 52 -2.25 -3.45 -1.09
N SER A 53 -3.38 -3.76 -1.74
CA SER A 53 -3.82 -3.09 -2.96
C SER A 53 -5.22 -2.53 -2.79
N VAL A 54 -5.32 -1.22 -2.57
CA VAL A 54 -6.60 -0.49 -2.47
C VAL A 54 -7.49 -0.76 -3.69
N GLY A 55 -6.88 -0.92 -4.87
CA GLY A 55 -7.61 -1.28 -6.09
C GLY A 55 -8.23 -2.69 -6.07
N ASN A 56 -7.61 -3.66 -5.39
CA ASN A 56 -8.19 -4.99 -5.20
C ASN A 56 -9.36 -4.91 -4.21
N TYR A 57 -9.14 -4.29 -3.04
CA TYR A 57 -10.18 -4.11 -2.02
C TYR A 57 -11.43 -3.43 -2.58
N ARG A 58 -11.24 -2.41 -3.42
CA ARG A 58 -12.34 -1.75 -4.15
C ARG A 58 -13.06 -2.71 -5.09
N ARG A 59 -12.35 -3.51 -5.88
CA ARG A 59 -12.97 -4.47 -6.82
C ARG A 59 -13.71 -5.59 -6.09
N GLU A 60 -13.19 -6.05 -4.96
CA GLU A 60 -13.86 -7.07 -4.14
C GLU A 60 -15.18 -6.55 -3.56
N ARG A 61 -15.23 -5.27 -3.15
CA ARG A 61 -16.42 -4.65 -2.54
C ARG A 61 -17.45 -4.17 -3.56
N LEU A 62 -16.99 -3.57 -4.67
CA LEU A 62 -17.85 -2.82 -5.59
C LEU A 62 -17.88 -3.40 -7.01
N GLY A 63 -17.04 -4.40 -7.31
CA GLY A 63 -16.94 -4.97 -8.65
C GLY A 63 -16.30 -4.03 -9.68
N SER A 64 -16.79 -4.12 -10.92
CA SER A 64 -16.38 -3.25 -12.01
C SER A 64 -17.14 -1.92 -11.94
N LEU A 65 -16.44 -0.82 -12.20
CA LEU A 65 -16.96 0.54 -12.14
C LEU A 65 -16.58 1.27 -13.41
N SER A 66 -17.42 2.20 -13.85
CA SER A 66 -17.16 3.06 -15.00
C SER A 66 -16.14 4.16 -14.68
N GLU A 67 -15.61 4.80 -15.70
CA GLU A 67 -14.64 5.90 -15.57
C GLU A 67 -15.18 7.13 -14.86
N GLU A 68 -16.48 7.44 -15.00
CA GLU A 68 -17.13 8.58 -14.35
C GLU A 68 -17.12 8.46 -12.82
N TRP A 69 -17.05 7.23 -12.29
CA TRP A 69 -16.89 7.01 -10.86
C TRP A 69 -15.56 7.56 -10.33
N PHE A 70 -14.54 7.68 -11.18
CA PHE A 70 -13.24 8.19 -10.76
C PHE A 70 -13.12 9.71 -10.80
N ASP A 71 -14.14 10.42 -11.31
CA ASP A 71 -14.19 11.89 -11.37
C ASP A 71 -13.92 12.52 -9.99
N PRO A 72 -12.98 13.47 -9.87
CA PRO A 72 -12.75 14.23 -8.64
C PRO A 72 -13.99 14.96 -8.11
N HIS A 73 -14.93 15.35 -8.98
CA HIS A 73 -16.16 16.06 -8.59
C HIS A 73 -17.24 15.12 -8.04
N ASN A 74 -17.04 13.81 -8.15
CA ASN A 74 -17.94 12.82 -7.56
C ASN A 74 -17.59 12.62 -6.08
N GLU A 75 -18.12 13.50 -5.22
CA GLU A 75 -17.85 13.49 -3.78
C GLU A 75 -18.19 12.14 -3.12
N LYS A 76 -19.28 11.49 -3.53
CA LYS A 76 -19.68 10.18 -3.00
C LYS A 76 -18.63 9.11 -3.31
N ALA A 77 -18.09 9.11 -4.53
CA ALA A 77 -17.02 8.20 -4.92
C ALA A 77 -15.70 8.52 -4.19
N VAL A 78 -15.36 9.81 -3.99
CA VAL A 78 -14.22 10.23 -3.17
C VAL A 78 -14.34 9.67 -1.74
N GLN A 79 -15.47 9.90 -1.08
CA GLN A 79 -15.71 9.41 0.28
C GLN A 79 -15.64 7.89 0.38
N THR A 80 -16.17 7.18 -0.62
CA THR A 80 -16.12 5.72 -0.67
C THR A 80 -14.69 5.21 -0.88
N ARG A 81 -13.88 5.88 -1.72
CA ARG A 81 -12.45 5.55 -1.89
C ARG A 81 -11.65 5.73 -0.59
N MET A 82 -11.93 6.78 0.17
CA MET A 82 -11.27 7.02 1.47
C MET A 82 -11.63 5.93 2.48
N LYS A 83 -12.92 5.59 2.61
CA LYS A 83 -13.35 4.49 3.49
C LYS A 83 -12.67 3.16 3.16
N ILE A 84 -12.57 2.81 1.88
CA ILE A 84 -11.89 1.57 1.44
C ILE A 84 -10.38 1.61 1.73
N ALA A 85 -9.77 2.79 1.84
CA ALA A 85 -8.35 2.93 2.14
C ALA A 85 -8.06 2.89 3.66
N ASP A 86 -9.04 3.24 4.49
CA ASP A 86 -8.94 3.22 5.96
C ASP A 86 -9.22 1.82 6.56
N GLU A 87 -9.87 0.94 5.80
CA GLU A 87 -10.13 -0.48 6.13
C GLU A 87 -8.89 -1.36 5.91
#